data_AF-A0A959T1R7-F1
#
_entry.id   AF-A0A959T1R7-F1
#
_cell.length_a   1.000
_cell.length_b   1.000
_cell.length_c   1.000
_cell.angle_alpha   90.00
_cell.angle_beta   90.00
_cell.angle_gamma   90.00
#
_symmetry.space_group_name_H-M   'P 1'
#
loop_
_entity.id
_entity.type
_entity.pdbx_description
1 polymer ?
#
loop_
_entity_poly.entity_id
_entity_poly.type
_entity_poly.pdbx_seq_one_letter_code
_entity_poly.pdbx_strand_id
1 'polypeptide(L)'
;MFTPDASRPVSSFMEHHYLHFNAAALMDAAKGYKEHLGKGRKMMVTLAGAMSTGELGKILAEMIRQDKVHVISCTGANLEEDVMNLVA
;
A
#
# COMPACT_ATOMS: atom_id res chain seq x y z
N MET A 1 -5.90 27.61 -12.03
CA MET A 1 -6.39 26.69 -10.97
C MET A 1 -5.89 25.29 -11.33
N PHE A 2 -5.48 24.47 -10.36
CA PHE A 2 -5.04 23.09 -10.64
C PHE A 2 -6.22 22.25 -11.15
N THR A 3 -6.01 21.49 -12.22
CA THR A 3 -6.99 20.54 -12.76
C THR A 3 -6.29 19.17 -12.86
N PRO A 4 -6.70 18.17 -12.07
CA PRO A 4 -6.05 16.86 -12.08
C PRO A 4 -6.32 16.10 -13.38
N ASP A 5 -5.36 15.25 -13.78
CA ASP A 5 -5.54 14.31 -14.89
C ASP A 5 -6.63 13.29 -14.54
N ALA A 6 -7.72 13.29 -15.32
CA ALA A 6 -8.91 12.46 -15.09
C ALA A 6 -8.62 10.96 -15.15
N SER A 7 -7.54 10.51 -15.81
CA SER A 7 -7.15 9.10 -15.88
C SER A 7 -6.39 8.60 -14.64
N ARG A 8 -5.82 9.53 -13.85
CA ARG A 8 -5.03 9.26 -12.63
C ARG A 8 -5.25 10.35 -11.59
N PRO A 9 -6.50 10.62 -11.19
CA PRO A 9 -6.85 11.81 -10.42
C PRO A 9 -6.14 11.86 -9.07
N VAL A 10 -5.98 10.71 -8.41
CA VAL A 10 -5.26 10.58 -7.13
C VAL A 10 -3.76 10.85 -7.30
N SER A 11 -3.10 10.19 -8.26
CA SER A 11 -1.66 10.37 -8.48
C SER A 11 -1.36 11.81 -8.91
N SER A 12 -2.17 12.38 -9.81
CA SER A 12 -2.03 13.77 -10.25
C SER A 12 -2.21 14.77 -9.11
N PHE A 13 -3.19 14.54 -8.22
CA PHE A 13 -3.38 15.35 -7.02
C PHE A 13 -2.16 15.27 -6.11
N MET A 14 -1.68 14.06 -5.81
CA MET A 14 -0.52 13.88 -4.94
C MET A 14 0.74 14.49 -5.58
N GLU A 15 0.97 14.33 -6.88
CA GLU A 15 2.12 14.91 -7.59
C GLU A 15 2.14 16.44 -7.50
N HIS A 16 0.97 17.09 -7.52
CA HIS A 16 0.87 18.54 -7.43
C HIS A 16 1.00 19.07 -5.99
N HIS A 17 0.43 18.36 -5.02
CA HIS A 17 0.29 18.88 -3.64
C HIS A 17 1.30 18.30 -2.64
N TYR A 18 1.83 17.10 -2.85
CA TYR A 18 2.64 16.38 -1.86
C TYR A 18 4.12 16.68 -2.08
N LEU A 19 4.51 17.94 -1.87
CA LEU A 19 5.84 18.44 -2.27
C LEU A 19 6.87 18.46 -1.13
N HIS A 20 6.45 18.41 0.13
CA HIS A 20 7.34 18.60 1.28
C HIS A 20 7.06 17.63 2.44
N PHE A 21 8.05 17.45 3.31
CA PHE A 21 7.98 16.66 4.55
C PHE A 21 7.42 15.24 4.32
N ASN A 22 6.54 14.78 5.20
CA ASN A 22 5.93 13.45 5.13
C ASN A 22 5.10 13.25 3.85
N ALA A 23 4.57 14.32 3.25
CA ALA A 23 3.83 14.22 2.01
C ALA A 23 4.76 13.87 0.85
N ALA A 24 5.92 14.53 0.74
CA ALA A 24 6.95 14.18 -0.24
C ALA A 24 7.45 12.74 -0.04
N ALA A 25 7.73 12.35 1.21
CA ALA A 25 8.18 11.01 1.53
C ALA A 25 7.18 9.92 1.08
N LEU A 26 5.87 10.17 1.20
CA LEU A 26 4.85 9.26 0.68
C LEU A 26 4.90 9.13 -0.85
N MET A 27 5.05 10.27 -1.55
CA MET A 27 5.17 10.27 -3.01
C MET A 27 6.42 9.50 -3.47
N ASP A 28 7.54 9.71 -2.81
CA ASP A 28 8.80 9.03 -3.09
C ASP A 28 8.69 7.52 -2.84
N ALA A 29 8.05 7.11 -1.74
CA ALA A 29 7.78 5.71 -1.45
C ALA A 29 6.89 5.06 -2.53
N ALA A 30 5.83 5.75 -2.97
CA ALA A 30 4.93 5.24 -4.02
C ALA A 30 5.66 5.06 -5.36
N LYS A 31 6.48 6.05 -5.76
CA LYS A 31 7.31 5.97 -6.98
C LYS A 31 8.36 4.85 -6.87
N GLY A 32 9.06 4.77 -5.75
CA GLY A 32 10.07 3.75 -5.49
C GLY A 32 9.48 2.35 -5.51
N TYR A 33 8.28 2.15 -4.96
CA TYR A 33 7.60 0.86 -5.05
C TYR A 33 7.24 0.47 -6.49
N LYS A 34 6.69 1.41 -7.27
CA LYS A 34 6.39 1.17 -8.69
C LYS A 34 7.64 0.79 -9.49
N GLU A 35 8.75 1.48 -9.25
CA GLU A 35 10.04 1.16 -9.89
C GLU A 35 10.57 -0.21 -9.46
N HIS A 36 10.48 -0.54 -8.16
CA HIS A 36 10.90 -1.83 -7.62
C HIS A 36 10.17 -2.99 -8.30
N LEU A 37 8.84 -2.87 -8.45
CA LEU A 37 8.02 -3.84 -9.17
C LEU A 37 8.34 -3.86 -10.68
N GLY A 38 8.51 -2.70 -11.31
CA GLY A 38 8.90 -2.59 -12.73
C GLY A 38 10.24 -3.25 -13.05
N LYS A 39 11.11 -3.41 -12.05
CA LYS A 39 12.38 -4.16 -12.13
C LYS A 39 12.22 -5.67 -11.87
N GLY A 40 11.00 -6.18 -11.75
CA GLY A 40 10.70 -7.59 -11.47
C GLY A 40 11.13 -8.04 -10.07
N ARG A 41 11.30 -7.12 -9.12
CA ARG A 41 11.72 -7.44 -7.76
C ARG A 41 10.53 -7.79 -6.87
N LYS A 42 10.77 -8.66 -5.90
CA LYS A 42 9.76 -9.09 -4.92
C LYS A 42 9.62 -8.08 -3.79
N MET A 43 8.39 -7.83 -3.36
CA MET A 43 8.08 -6.92 -2.27
C MET A 43 7.77 -7.68 -0.98
N MET A 44 8.44 -7.30 0.09
CA MET A 44 8.15 -7.73 1.46
C MET A 44 7.53 -6.58 2.23
N VAL A 45 6.42 -6.85 2.91
CA VAL A 45 5.72 -5.88 3.78
C VAL A 45 5.85 -6.32 5.23
N THR A 46 6.24 -5.40 6.10
CA THR A 46 6.24 -5.61 7.56
C THR A 46 5.06 -4.86 8.17
N LEU A 47 4.24 -5.54 8.96
CA LEU A 47 3.06 -4.96 9.60
C LEU A 47 3.28 -4.89 11.12
N ALA A 48 3.01 -3.71 11.67
CA ALA A 48 2.88 -3.53 13.10
C ALA A 48 1.55 -4.12 13.62
N GLY A 49 1.42 -4.25 14.94
CA GLY A 49 0.15 -4.66 15.56
C GLY A 49 -1.00 -3.71 15.24
N ALA A 50 -2.24 -4.19 15.40
CA ALA A 50 -3.51 -3.46 15.17
C ALA A 50 -3.79 -3.00 13.72
N MET A 51 -2.91 -3.30 12.77
CA MET A 51 -3.14 -2.98 11.35
C MET A 51 -4.28 -3.80 10.70
N SER A 52 -4.63 -4.95 11.31
CA SER A 52 -5.78 -5.79 10.95
C SER A 52 -7.12 -5.13 11.29
N THR A 53 -7.21 -4.40 12.42
CA THR A 53 -8.38 -3.58 12.76
C THR A 53 -8.56 -2.40 11.80
N GLY A 54 -7.46 -1.89 11.24
CA GLY A 54 -7.48 -0.93 10.14
C GLY A 54 -7.85 -1.54 8.78
N GLU A 55 -8.21 -2.82 8.74
CA GLU A 55 -8.62 -3.59 7.57
C GLU A 55 -7.58 -3.60 6.42
N LEU A 56 -6.29 -3.40 6.73
CA LEU A 56 -5.24 -3.41 5.71
C LEU A 56 -5.14 -4.75 4.97
N GLY A 57 -5.61 -5.84 5.57
CA GLY A 57 -5.74 -7.15 4.92
C GLY A 57 -6.50 -7.08 3.59
N LYS A 58 -7.56 -6.26 3.48
CA LYS A 58 -8.34 -6.10 2.23
C LYS A 58 -7.51 -5.50 1.10
N ILE A 59 -6.71 -4.48 1.41
CA ILE A 59 -5.81 -3.83 0.44
C ILE A 59 -4.70 -4.80 0.05
N LEU A 60 -4.07 -5.45 1.04
CA LEU A 60 -2.97 -6.37 0.80
C LEU A 60 -3.40 -7.61 0.03
N ALA A 61 -4.60 -8.15 0.28
CA ALA A 61 -5.14 -9.28 -0.45
C ALA A 61 -5.23 -9.01 -1.95
N GLU A 62 -5.66 -7.80 -2.34
CA GLU A 62 -5.67 -7.42 -3.75
C GLU A 62 -4.27 -7.24 -4.32
N MET A 63 -3.36 -6.64 -3.55
CA MET A 63 -1.98 -6.48 -3.95
C MET A 63 -1.25 -7.83 -4.11
N ILE A 64 -1.59 -8.84 -3.31
CA ILE A 64 -1.09 -10.21 -3.46
C ILE A 64 -1.66 -10.83 -4.74
N ARG A 65 -2.97 -10.73 -4.99
CA ARG A 65 -3.62 -11.27 -6.20
C ARG A 65 -3.05 -10.66 -7.49
N GLN A 66 -2.62 -9.40 -7.44
CA GLN A 66 -1.98 -8.71 -8.56
C GLN A 66 -0.45 -8.90 -8.63
N ASP A 67 0.14 -9.80 -7.84
CA ASP A 67 1.59 -10.08 -7.79
C ASP A 67 2.45 -8.85 -7.41
N LYS A 68 1.89 -7.95 -6.58
CA LYS A 68 2.57 -6.74 -6.11
C LYS A 68 3.15 -6.90 -4.71
N VAL A 69 2.64 -7.82 -3.88
CA VAL A 69 3.18 -8.16 -2.56
C VAL A 69 3.45 -9.66 -2.51
N HIS A 70 4.64 -10.04 -2.03
CA HIS A 70 5.13 -11.41 -2.14
C HIS A 70 5.41 -12.05 -0.78
N VAL A 71 5.73 -11.24 0.22
CA VAL A 71 6.00 -11.69 1.59
C VAL A 71 5.37 -10.69 2.55
N ILE A 72 4.72 -11.20 3.60
CA ILE A 72 4.23 -10.40 4.73
C ILE A 72 4.86 -10.95 6.00
N SER A 73 5.47 -10.06 6.78
CA SER A 73 5.86 -10.33 8.16
C SER A 73 4.97 -9.51 9.07
N CYS A 74 4.21 -10.18 9.92
CA CYS A 74 3.24 -9.54 10.81
C CYS A 74 3.28 -10.19 12.20
N THR A 75 2.59 -9.58 13.17
CA THR A 75 2.38 -10.21 14.48
C THR A 75 1.26 -11.25 14.38
N GLY A 76 1.21 -12.20 15.32
CA GLY A 76 0.16 -13.21 15.36
C GLY A 76 -1.26 -12.63 15.38
N ALA A 77 -1.44 -11.48 16.05
CA ALA A 77 -2.73 -10.79 16.14
C ALA A 77 -3.28 -10.37 14.78
N ASN A 78 -2.42 -9.97 13.82
CA ASN A 78 -2.90 -9.62 12.49
C ASN A 78 -3.44 -10.83 11.74
N LEU A 79 -2.76 -11.97 11.85
CA LEU A 79 -3.18 -13.21 11.20
C LEU A 79 -4.48 -13.76 11.82
N GLU A 80 -4.56 -13.77 13.15
CA GLU A 80 -5.75 -14.24 13.87
C GLU A 80 -7.00 -13.45 13.47
N GLU A 81 -6.93 -12.12 13.49
CA GLU A 81 -8.07 -11.25 13.17
C GLU A 81 -8.49 -11.35 11.71
N ASP A 82 -7.53 -11.44 10.77
CA ASP A 82 -7.85 -11.59 9.33
C ASP A 82 -8.54 -12.93 9.04
N VAL A 83 -8.14 -14.01 9.73
CA VAL A 83 -8.82 -15.32 9.64
C VAL A 83 -10.21 -15.29 10.26
N MET A 84 -10.39 -14.64 11.41
CA MET A 84 -11.71 -14.49 12.03
C MET A 84 -12.68 -13.72 11.13
N ASN A 85 -12.21 -12.68 10.45
CA ASN A 85 -13.03 -11.91 9.51
C ASN A 85 -13.46 -12.71 8.26
N LEU A 86 -12.79 -13.83 7.95
CA LEU A 86 -13.19 -14.71 6.84
C LEU A 86 -14.42 -15.56 7.16
N VAL A 87 -14.64 -15.86 8.43
CA VAL A 87 -15.73 -16.73 8.91
C VAL A 87 -16.88 -15.96 9.57
N ALA A 88 -16.70 -14.65 9.77
CA ALA A 88 -17.67 -13.75 10.39
C ALA A 88 -18.76 -13.28 9.42
#